data_AF-A0A101NHF8-F1
#
_entry.id   AF-A0A101NHF8-F1
#
_cell.length_a   1.000
_cell.length_b   1.000
_cell.length_c   1.000
_cell.angle_alpha   90.00
_cell.angle_beta   90.00
_cell.angle_gamma   90.00
#
_symmetry.space_group_name_H-M   'P 1'
#
loop_
_entity.id
_entity.type
_entity.pdbx_description
1 polymer ?
#
loop_
_entity_poly.entity_id
_entity_poly.type
_entity_poly.pdbx_seq_one_letter_code
_entity_poly.pdbx_strand_id
1 'polypeptide(L)'
;MTGSQESPSFRLAYVPGATPAKWARIWNERLPDIPLTLLQVPGTEAADVLRAGEADAGLVRLPVDRTFFSAIPLYTETTVVVVPKDHLITAADEVTLADLAEEVLFHPLDDVFDWDSPPGEPAFERPATTPDAIELVAAGVGLLLVPQSLARLYHRRDLTYRPVVDAPQSSIALSWPEEATTDLVEDFIGIVRGRTVNSTRGRTAAKAEPEQKRPEQRGARQKQTPAKSTGGKPTGRTARGRTGSGAAKPAKRGKPRRKS
;
A
#
# COMPACT_ATOMS: atom_id res chain seq x y z
N MET A 1 12.34 2.54 44.54
CA MET A 1 11.69 1.50 43.72
C MET A 1 11.95 1.86 42.28
N THR A 2 12.84 1.12 41.63
CA THR A 2 13.18 1.29 40.21
C THR A 2 11.97 0.88 39.38
N GLY A 3 11.27 1.84 38.80
CA GLY A 3 10.26 1.55 37.80
C GLY A 3 10.95 0.88 36.62
N SER A 4 10.59 -0.36 36.33
CA SER A 4 10.98 -1.04 35.11
C SER A 4 10.51 -0.18 33.95
N GLN A 5 11.41 0.56 33.31
CA GLN A 5 11.08 1.18 32.03
C GLN A 5 10.89 0.03 31.05
N GLU A 6 9.64 -0.28 30.73
CA GLU A 6 9.34 -1.14 29.59
C GLU A 6 10.03 -0.52 28.37
N SER A 7 10.86 -1.32 27.72
CA SER A 7 11.51 -0.85 26.49
C SER A 7 10.42 -0.56 25.47
N PRO A 8 10.47 0.59 24.78
CA PRO A 8 9.45 0.93 23.80
C PRO A 8 9.40 -0.17 22.74
N SER A 9 8.20 -0.64 22.42
CA SER A 9 7.95 -1.62 21.36
C SER A 9 6.73 -1.18 20.55
N PHE A 10 6.60 -1.69 19.34
CA PHE A 10 5.44 -1.42 18.50
C PHE A 10 4.84 -2.73 18.01
N ARG A 11 3.54 -2.93 18.24
CA ARG A 11 2.79 -4.13 17.90
C ARG A 11 1.84 -3.80 16.75
N LEU A 12 2.04 -4.45 15.62
CA LEU A 12 1.22 -4.29 14.43
C LEU A 12 0.41 -5.56 14.19
N ALA A 13 -0.90 -5.47 14.40
CA ALA A 13 -1.83 -6.50 13.97
C ALA A 13 -1.95 -6.51 12.44
N TYR A 14 -2.17 -7.67 11.83
CA TYR A 14 -2.48 -7.76 10.41
C TYR A 14 -3.39 -8.95 10.11
N VAL A 15 -4.39 -8.71 9.26
CA VAL A 15 -5.36 -9.72 8.85
C VAL A 15 -4.82 -10.60 7.72
N PRO A 16 -5.38 -11.82 7.51
CA PRO A 16 -5.02 -12.67 6.37
C PRO A 16 -5.10 -11.91 5.03
N GLY A 17 -4.08 -12.14 4.19
CA GLY A 17 -3.92 -11.47 2.90
C GLY A 17 -3.25 -10.08 2.96
N ALA A 18 -3.17 -9.45 4.14
CA ALA A 18 -2.39 -8.22 4.29
C ALA A 18 -0.87 -8.50 4.31
N THR A 19 -0.08 -7.63 3.67
CA THR A 19 1.37 -7.83 3.54
C THR A 19 2.18 -6.75 4.30
N PRO A 20 2.52 -6.96 5.59
CA PRO A 20 3.25 -5.97 6.39
C PRO A 20 4.73 -5.83 6.00
N ALA A 21 5.29 -6.80 5.29
CA ALA A 21 6.74 -6.96 5.08
C ALA A 21 7.46 -5.69 4.59
N LYS A 22 6.85 -4.94 3.67
CA LYS A 22 7.43 -3.69 3.16
C LYS A 22 7.61 -2.65 4.27
N TRP A 23 6.58 -2.42 5.08
CA TRP A 23 6.62 -1.40 6.13
C TRP A 23 7.41 -1.89 7.34
N ALA A 24 7.35 -3.18 7.65
CA ALA A 24 8.16 -3.80 8.70
C ALA A 24 9.66 -3.63 8.43
N ARG A 25 10.10 -3.85 7.18
CA ARG A 25 11.48 -3.60 6.78
C ARG A 25 11.88 -2.13 7.03
N ILE A 26 11.07 -1.18 6.57
CA ILE A 26 11.36 0.24 6.72
C ILE A 26 11.37 0.67 8.19
N TRP A 27 10.49 0.09 9.01
CA TRP A 27 10.48 0.31 10.46
C TRP A 27 11.80 -0.13 11.09
N ASN A 28 12.22 -1.38 10.86
CA ASN A 28 13.46 -1.92 11.42
C ASN A 28 14.71 -1.16 10.95
N GLU A 29 14.69 -0.59 9.74
CA GLU A 29 15.76 0.27 9.23
C GLU A 29 15.79 1.66 9.90
N ARG A 30 14.64 2.20 10.32
CA ARG A 30 14.52 3.57 10.88
C ARG A 30 14.56 3.63 12.39
N LEU A 31 14.03 2.61 13.05
CA LEU A 31 13.85 2.51 14.49
C LEU A 31 14.44 1.17 14.96
N PRO A 32 15.76 0.94 14.78
CA PRO A 32 16.39 -0.34 15.10
C PRO A 32 16.32 -0.71 16.59
N ASP A 33 16.20 0.30 17.45
CA ASP A 33 16.11 0.13 18.90
C ASP A 33 14.68 -0.12 19.41
N ILE A 34 13.67 -0.03 18.52
CA ILE A 34 12.26 -0.22 18.85
C ILE A 34 11.74 -1.45 18.11
N PRO A 35 11.66 -2.62 18.76
CA PRO A 35 11.23 -3.84 18.09
C PRO A 35 9.80 -3.73 17.57
N LEU A 36 9.61 -4.17 16.33
CA LEU A 36 8.30 -4.36 15.70
C LEU A 36 7.83 -5.80 15.90
N THR A 37 6.74 -5.97 16.63
CA THR A 37 6.04 -7.26 16.77
C THR A 37 4.89 -7.33 15.77
N LEU A 38 4.91 -8.35 14.91
CA LEU A 38 3.81 -8.60 13.97
C LEU A 38 2.85 -9.64 14.56
N LEU A 39 1.57 -9.30 14.64
CA LEU A 39 0.53 -10.16 15.21
C LEU A 39 -0.47 -10.52 14.10
N GLN A 40 -0.44 -11.75 13.61
CA GLN A 40 -1.47 -12.20 12.68
C GLN A 40 -2.74 -12.50 13.47
N VAL A 41 -3.85 -11.87 13.08
CA VAL A 41 -5.14 -12.01 13.77
C VAL A 41 -6.25 -12.31 12.78
N PRO A 42 -7.29 -13.09 13.15
CA PRO A 42 -8.47 -13.26 12.31
C PRO A 42 -9.07 -11.90 11.93
N GLY A 43 -9.61 -11.80 10.72
CA GLY A 43 -10.19 -10.54 10.22
C GLY A 43 -11.33 -10.03 11.11
N THR A 44 -12.14 -10.96 11.62
CA THR A 44 -13.27 -10.72 12.52
C THR A 44 -12.86 -10.24 13.91
N GLU A 45 -11.64 -10.57 14.36
CA GLU A 45 -11.14 -10.23 15.70
C GLU A 45 -10.25 -8.98 15.70
N ALA A 46 -9.81 -8.51 14.53
CA ALA A 46 -8.83 -7.44 14.42
C ALA A 46 -9.27 -6.13 15.10
N ALA A 47 -10.55 -5.78 15.04
CA ALA A 47 -11.08 -4.60 15.73
C ALA A 47 -11.01 -4.74 17.26
N ASP A 48 -11.30 -5.93 17.79
CA ASP A 48 -11.31 -6.16 19.23
C ASP A 48 -9.90 -6.19 19.82
N VAL A 49 -8.94 -6.77 19.09
CA VAL A 49 -7.51 -6.70 19.43
C VAL A 49 -7.03 -5.25 19.53
N LEU A 50 -7.45 -4.38 18.60
CA LEU A 50 -7.09 -2.96 18.66
C LEU A 50 -7.81 -2.21 19.79
N ARG A 51 -9.09 -2.51 20.06
CA ARG A 51 -9.83 -1.93 21.20
C ARG A 51 -9.22 -2.33 22.55
N ALA A 52 -8.78 -3.57 22.67
CA ALA A 52 -8.13 -4.09 23.87
C ALA A 52 -6.72 -3.54 24.09
N GLY A 53 -6.16 -2.81 23.11
CA GLY A 53 -4.77 -2.34 23.18
C GLY A 53 -3.75 -3.48 23.11
N GLU A 54 -4.12 -4.62 22.53
CA GLU A 54 -3.23 -5.76 22.30
C GLU A 54 -2.29 -5.52 21.11
N ALA A 55 -2.68 -4.62 20.20
CA ALA A 55 -1.83 -4.04 19.16
C ALA A 55 -1.98 -2.52 19.14
N ASP A 56 -0.92 -1.82 18.71
CA ASP A 56 -0.87 -0.36 18.67
C ASP A 56 -1.46 0.18 17.35
N ALA A 57 -1.39 -0.61 16.28
CA ALA A 57 -2.06 -0.37 15.02
C ALA A 57 -2.34 -1.69 14.29
N GLY A 58 -3.19 -1.66 13.26
CA GLY A 58 -3.58 -2.83 12.47
C GLY A 58 -3.59 -2.57 10.97
N LEU A 59 -3.15 -3.54 10.18
CA LEU A 59 -3.46 -3.65 8.76
C LEU A 59 -4.74 -4.45 8.62
N VAL A 60 -5.86 -3.75 8.44
CA VAL A 60 -7.21 -4.32 8.52
C VAL A 60 -8.00 -4.05 7.24
N ARG A 61 -9.05 -4.83 7.02
CA ARG A 61 -9.99 -4.60 5.93
C ARG A 61 -10.99 -3.52 6.32
N LEU A 62 -11.32 -2.66 5.35
CA LEU A 62 -12.45 -1.73 5.47
C LEU A 62 -13.76 -2.46 5.15
N PRO A 63 -14.89 -2.02 5.74
CA PRO A 63 -15.03 -0.86 6.63
C PRO A 63 -14.51 -1.12 8.06
N VAL A 64 -14.13 -0.03 8.73
CA VAL A 64 -13.89 -0.02 10.19
C VAL A 64 -14.77 1.04 10.83
N ASP A 65 -15.07 0.88 12.11
CA ASP A 65 -15.83 1.86 12.88
C ASP A 65 -15.04 3.17 13.03
N ARG A 66 -15.38 4.16 12.20
CA ARG A 66 -14.73 5.48 12.17
C ARG A 66 -15.03 6.36 13.37
N THR A 67 -15.93 5.95 14.27
CA THR A 67 -16.19 6.68 15.52
C THR A 67 -15.18 6.35 16.60
N PHE A 68 -14.50 5.20 16.48
CA PHE A 68 -13.47 4.73 17.40
C PHE A 68 -12.08 4.72 16.75
N PHE A 69 -12.02 4.36 15.47
CA PHE A 69 -10.77 4.18 14.75
C PHE A 69 -10.46 5.29 13.76
N SER A 70 -9.24 5.78 13.84
CA SER A 70 -8.59 6.40 12.70
C SER A 70 -8.19 5.32 11.69
N ALA A 71 -8.25 5.65 10.40
CA ALA A 71 -7.79 4.74 9.36
C ALA A 71 -7.32 5.44 8.08
N ILE A 72 -6.24 4.93 7.49
CA ILE A 72 -5.66 5.40 6.22
C ILE A 72 -5.76 4.26 5.21
N PRO A 73 -6.55 4.39 4.13
CA PRO A 73 -6.58 3.42 3.04
C PRO A 73 -5.19 3.28 2.40
N LEU A 74 -4.76 2.04 2.15
CA LEU A 74 -3.43 1.73 1.63
C LEU A 74 -3.49 1.24 0.19
N TYR A 75 -4.30 0.22 -0.04
CA TYR A 75 -4.51 -0.36 -1.36
C TYR A 75 -5.85 -1.08 -1.42
N THR A 76 -6.34 -1.24 -2.64
CA THR A 76 -7.57 -1.97 -2.94
C THR A 76 -7.21 -3.24 -3.69
N GLU A 77 -7.90 -4.32 -3.37
CA GLU A 77 -7.67 -5.65 -3.89
C GLU A 77 -8.80 -6.03 -4.85
N THR A 78 -8.40 -6.55 -6.01
CA THR A 78 -9.32 -7.13 -6.98
C THR A 78 -9.98 -8.36 -6.38
N THR A 79 -11.29 -8.48 -6.59
CA THR A 79 -12.06 -9.66 -6.26
C THR A 79 -11.90 -10.70 -7.34
N VAL A 80 -11.70 -11.95 -6.93
CA VAL A 80 -11.52 -13.09 -7.82
C VAL A 80 -12.44 -14.22 -7.37
N VAL A 81 -12.91 -15.01 -8.33
CA VAL A 81 -13.55 -16.30 -8.05
C VAL A 81 -12.49 -17.39 -8.06
N VAL A 82 -12.43 -18.20 -7.01
CA VAL A 82 -11.58 -19.38 -6.89
C VAL A 82 -12.36 -20.58 -7.39
N VAL A 83 -11.74 -21.34 -8.30
CA VAL A 83 -12.37 -22.44 -9.03
C VAL A 83 -11.38 -23.61 -9.22
N PRO A 84 -11.87 -24.86 -9.37
CA PRO A 84 -11.06 -25.95 -9.90
C PRO A 84 -10.47 -25.62 -11.28
N LYS A 85 -9.27 -26.12 -11.58
CA LYS A 85 -8.58 -25.83 -12.85
C LYS A 85 -9.30 -26.32 -14.10
N ASP A 86 -10.18 -27.29 -13.98
CA ASP A 86 -11.00 -27.88 -15.02
C ASP A 86 -12.42 -27.28 -15.11
N HIS A 87 -12.72 -26.27 -14.28
CA HIS A 87 -14.02 -25.60 -14.29
C HIS A 87 -14.25 -24.78 -15.58
N LEU A 88 -15.50 -24.72 -16.07
CA LEU A 88 -15.86 -24.05 -17.33
C LEU A 88 -15.46 -22.57 -17.36
N ILE A 89 -15.61 -21.88 -16.23
CA ILE A 89 -15.20 -20.47 -16.02
C ILE A 89 -13.74 -20.20 -16.40
N THR A 90 -12.86 -21.22 -16.33
CA THR A 90 -11.45 -21.05 -16.67
C THR A 90 -11.19 -20.77 -18.15
N ALA A 91 -12.20 -20.99 -19.01
CA ALA A 91 -12.16 -20.68 -20.44
C ALA A 91 -12.13 -19.16 -20.75
N ALA A 92 -12.53 -18.32 -19.79
CA ALA A 92 -12.42 -16.86 -19.87
C ALA A 92 -11.25 -16.36 -19.01
N ASP A 93 -10.68 -15.21 -19.37
CA ASP A 93 -9.61 -14.56 -18.58
C ASP A 93 -10.16 -13.76 -17.39
N GLU A 94 -11.42 -13.33 -17.47
CA GLU A 94 -12.20 -12.62 -16.45
C GLU A 94 -13.68 -12.98 -16.59
N VAL A 95 -14.46 -12.79 -15.52
CA VAL A 95 -15.91 -13.08 -15.50
C VAL A 95 -16.68 -11.97 -14.80
N THR A 96 -18.00 -12.02 -14.92
CA THR A 96 -18.95 -11.17 -14.22
C THR A 96 -19.71 -11.94 -13.14
N LEU A 97 -20.39 -11.24 -12.22
CA LEU A 97 -21.29 -11.88 -11.27
C LEU A 97 -22.45 -12.60 -11.96
N ALA A 98 -22.88 -12.13 -13.14
CA ALA A 98 -23.91 -12.79 -13.93
C ALA A 98 -23.46 -14.17 -14.45
N ASP A 99 -22.18 -14.33 -14.79
CA ASP A 99 -21.61 -15.62 -15.19
C ASP A 99 -21.57 -16.64 -14.04
N LEU A 100 -21.67 -16.16 -12.79
CA LEU A 100 -21.68 -16.98 -11.57
C LEU A 100 -23.09 -17.20 -11.00
N ALA A 101 -24.13 -16.67 -11.63
CA ALA A 101 -25.47 -16.64 -11.04
C ALA A 101 -26.10 -18.03 -10.84
N GLU A 102 -25.73 -19.00 -11.68
CA GLU A 102 -26.19 -20.39 -11.61
C GLU A 102 -25.19 -21.32 -10.89
N GLU A 103 -24.08 -20.78 -10.40
CA GLU A 103 -23.06 -21.55 -9.68
C GLU A 103 -23.33 -21.54 -8.18
N VAL A 104 -23.03 -22.65 -7.51
CA VAL A 104 -23.07 -22.69 -6.04
C VAL A 104 -21.89 -21.88 -5.49
N LEU A 105 -22.18 -20.80 -4.76
CA LEU A 105 -21.17 -19.95 -4.13
C LEU A 105 -21.16 -20.11 -2.61
N PHE A 106 -19.96 -20.33 -2.07
CA PHE A 106 -19.71 -20.31 -0.64
C PHE A 106 -19.60 -18.88 -0.13
N HIS A 107 -20.29 -18.61 0.97
CA HIS A 107 -20.22 -17.36 1.73
C HIS A 107 -19.80 -17.71 3.16
N PRO A 108 -18.49 -17.81 3.47
CA PRO A 108 -18.04 -18.24 4.79
C PRO A 108 -18.44 -17.25 5.89
N LEU A 109 -18.37 -17.65 7.17
CA LEU A 109 -18.72 -16.75 8.27
C LEU A 109 -17.72 -15.60 8.45
N ASP A 110 -16.50 -15.75 7.95
CA ASP A 110 -15.45 -14.73 7.90
C ASP A 110 -15.39 -13.98 6.56
N ASP A 111 -16.46 -14.01 5.76
CA ASP A 111 -16.53 -13.28 4.49
C ASP A 111 -16.22 -11.79 4.72
N VAL A 112 -15.38 -11.27 3.84
CA VAL A 112 -14.81 -9.93 3.91
C VAL A 112 -15.57 -8.92 3.08
N PHE A 113 -16.56 -9.37 2.32
CA PHE A 113 -17.41 -8.53 1.49
C PHE A 113 -18.72 -8.22 2.23
N ASP A 114 -19.11 -6.95 2.16
CA ASP A 114 -20.41 -6.49 2.65
C ASP A 114 -21.40 -6.56 1.48
N TRP A 115 -21.99 -7.73 1.26
CA TRP A 115 -22.94 -7.97 0.19
C TRP A 115 -24.34 -7.48 0.59
N ASP A 116 -24.96 -6.64 -0.25
CA ASP A 116 -26.41 -6.37 -0.14
C ASP A 116 -27.22 -7.65 -0.40
N SER A 117 -26.80 -8.40 -1.43
CA SER A 117 -27.30 -9.74 -1.77
C SER A 117 -26.13 -10.57 -2.27
N PRO A 118 -25.74 -11.65 -1.58
CA PRO A 118 -24.65 -12.50 -2.03
C PRO A 118 -24.97 -13.10 -3.41
N PRO A 119 -24.00 -13.17 -4.34
CA PRO A 119 -24.20 -13.74 -5.68
C PRO A 119 -24.27 -15.26 -5.66
N GLY A 120 -24.71 -15.84 -6.79
CA GLY A 120 -24.78 -17.28 -7.03
C GLY A 120 -25.88 -17.99 -6.23
N GLU A 121 -25.98 -19.30 -6.42
CA GLU A 121 -26.82 -20.15 -5.60
C GLU A 121 -26.16 -20.36 -4.22
N PRO A 122 -26.88 -20.14 -3.11
CA PRO A 122 -26.29 -20.34 -1.79
C PRO A 122 -26.02 -21.82 -1.54
N ALA A 123 -24.81 -22.12 -1.06
CA ALA A 123 -24.50 -23.46 -0.54
C ALA A 123 -25.42 -23.82 0.65
N PHE A 124 -25.68 -25.13 0.82
CA PHE A 124 -26.54 -25.63 1.90
C PHE A 124 -26.05 -25.23 3.30
N GLU A 125 -24.73 -25.22 3.49
CA GLU A 125 -24.07 -24.81 4.73
C GLU A 125 -23.01 -23.76 4.44
N ARG A 126 -22.86 -22.80 5.36
CA ARG A 126 -21.81 -21.78 5.32
C ARG A 126 -20.57 -22.32 6.04
N PRO A 127 -19.41 -22.40 5.36
CA PRO A 127 -18.16 -22.77 6.01
C PRO A 127 -17.80 -21.78 7.12
N ALA A 128 -17.18 -22.26 8.19
CA ALA A 128 -16.79 -21.41 9.30
C ALA A 128 -15.73 -20.38 8.89
N THR A 129 -14.79 -20.79 8.04
CA THR A 129 -13.67 -19.94 7.61
C THR A 129 -13.44 -20.00 6.10
N THR A 130 -12.75 -19.00 5.57
CA THR A 130 -12.33 -18.94 4.16
C THR A 130 -11.47 -20.15 3.77
N PRO A 131 -10.47 -20.61 4.57
CA PRO A 131 -9.79 -21.87 4.34
C PRO A 131 -10.70 -23.09 4.21
N ASP A 132 -11.72 -23.20 5.07
CA ASP A 132 -12.66 -24.34 5.01
C ASP A 132 -13.47 -24.30 3.70
N ALA A 133 -13.89 -23.12 3.26
CA ALA A 133 -14.53 -22.94 1.96
C ALA A 133 -13.60 -23.34 0.81
N ILE A 134 -12.31 -22.99 0.86
CA ILE A 134 -11.32 -23.38 -0.15
C ILE A 134 -11.20 -24.91 -0.27
N GLU A 135 -11.26 -25.65 0.84
CA GLU A 135 -11.26 -27.12 0.80
C GLU A 135 -12.48 -27.68 0.07
N LEU A 136 -13.66 -27.08 0.26
CA LEU A 136 -14.89 -27.47 -0.45
C LEU A 136 -14.85 -27.12 -1.93
N VAL A 137 -14.25 -25.98 -2.30
CA VAL A 137 -13.99 -25.63 -3.69
C VAL A 137 -13.05 -26.66 -4.33
N ALA A 138 -11.98 -27.07 -3.64
CA ALA A 138 -11.08 -28.11 -4.14
C ALA A 138 -11.77 -29.48 -4.31
N ALA A 139 -12.80 -29.75 -3.51
CA ALA A 139 -13.65 -30.94 -3.66
C ALA A 139 -14.70 -30.82 -4.78
N GLY A 140 -14.77 -29.68 -5.49
CA GLY A 140 -15.71 -29.44 -6.58
C GLY A 140 -17.16 -29.24 -6.14
N VAL A 141 -17.39 -28.84 -4.89
CA VAL A 141 -18.74 -28.69 -4.31
C VAL A 141 -19.37 -27.33 -4.67
N GLY A 142 -18.55 -26.33 -4.96
CA GLY A 142 -18.97 -24.98 -5.31
C GLY A 142 -17.75 -24.09 -5.55
N LEU A 143 -17.98 -22.79 -5.71
CA LEU A 143 -16.94 -21.78 -5.95
C LEU A 143 -16.92 -20.76 -4.81
N LEU A 144 -15.90 -19.90 -4.78
CA LEU A 144 -15.72 -18.92 -3.72
C LEU A 144 -15.20 -17.59 -4.26
N LEU A 145 -15.85 -16.49 -3.92
CA LEU A 145 -15.35 -15.14 -4.17
C LEU A 145 -14.47 -14.70 -3.00
N VAL A 146 -13.26 -14.22 -3.29
CA VAL A 146 -12.34 -13.65 -2.30
C VAL A 146 -11.49 -12.52 -2.90
N PRO A 147 -10.90 -11.64 -2.07
CA PRO A 147 -9.82 -10.78 -2.51
C PRO A 147 -8.65 -11.62 -3.05
N GLN A 148 -7.99 -11.14 -4.10
CA GLN A 148 -6.90 -11.86 -4.76
C GLN A 148 -5.77 -12.26 -3.80
N SER A 149 -5.52 -11.50 -2.73
CA SER A 149 -4.53 -11.87 -1.72
C SER A 149 -4.90 -13.12 -0.93
N LEU A 150 -6.17 -13.34 -0.61
CA LEU A 150 -6.63 -14.56 0.06
C LEU A 150 -6.55 -15.76 -0.89
N ALA A 151 -6.91 -15.58 -2.16
CA ALA A 151 -6.73 -16.63 -3.17
C ALA A 151 -5.25 -17.03 -3.33
N ARG A 152 -4.32 -16.06 -3.23
CA ARG A 152 -2.87 -16.34 -3.23
C ARG A 152 -2.39 -16.98 -1.93
N LEU A 153 -2.92 -16.54 -0.78
CA LEU A 153 -2.56 -17.06 0.54
C LEU A 153 -2.94 -18.53 0.68
N TYR A 154 -4.15 -18.89 0.24
CA TYR A 154 -4.69 -20.25 0.31
C TYR A 154 -4.57 -21.01 -1.03
N HIS A 155 -3.62 -20.61 -1.88
CA HIS A 155 -3.44 -21.24 -3.17
C HIS A 155 -3.09 -22.74 -3.04
N ARG A 156 -3.75 -23.55 -3.88
CA ARG A 156 -3.47 -24.98 -4.04
C ARG A 156 -3.25 -25.33 -5.51
N ARG A 157 -2.61 -26.48 -5.78
CA ARG A 157 -2.20 -26.87 -7.14
C ARG A 157 -3.36 -27.24 -8.06
N ASP A 158 -4.47 -27.67 -7.50
CA ASP A 158 -5.72 -28.06 -8.16
C ASP A 158 -6.66 -26.88 -8.42
N LEU A 159 -6.40 -25.73 -7.79
CA LEU A 159 -7.21 -24.53 -7.91
C LEU A 159 -6.57 -23.46 -8.81
N THR A 160 -7.40 -22.57 -9.34
CA THR A 160 -7.01 -21.32 -9.98
C THR A 160 -8.02 -20.24 -9.64
N TYR A 161 -7.81 -19.02 -10.13
CA TYR A 161 -8.76 -17.93 -9.94
C TYR A 161 -8.93 -17.08 -11.19
N ARG A 162 -10.09 -16.41 -11.30
CA ARG A 162 -10.40 -15.43 -12.35
C ARG A 162 -10.89 -14.12 -11.73
N PRO A 163 -10.42 -12.95 -12.19
CA PRO A 163 -10.98 -11.66 -11.79
C PRO A 163 -12.49 -11.60 -12.05
N VAL A 164 -13.22 -10.99 -11.11
CA VAL A 164 -14.64 -10.68 -11.26
C VAL A 164 -14.78 -9.17 -11.36
N VAL A 165 -15.13 -8.68 -12.54
CA VAL A 165 -14.95 -7.26 -12.91
C VAL A 165 -15.99 -6.32 -12.33
N ASP A 166 -17.16 -6.85 -11.97
CA ASP A 166 -18.32 -6.15 -11.43
C ASP A 166 -18.60 -6.52 -9.96
N ALA A 167 -17.70 -7.26 -9.31
CA ALA A 167 -17.78 -7.55 -7.89
C ALA A 167 -17.26 -6.38 -7.03
N PRO A 168 -17.78 -6.20 -5.79
CA PRO A 168 -17.23 -5.27 -4.82
C PRO A 168 -15.74 -5.54 -4.59
N GLN A 169 -14.96 -4.47 -4.43
CA GLN A 169 -13.53 -4.59 -4.11
C GLN A 169 -13.30 -4.53 -2.61
N SER A 170 -12.24 -5.18 -2.12
CA SER A 170 -11.86 -5.11 -0.70
C SER A 170 -10.67 -4.17 -0.52
N SER A 171 -10.72 -3.29 0.47
CA SER A 171 -9.66 -2.30 0.73
C SER A 171 -8.94 -2.57 2.04
N ILE A 172 -7.62 -2.54 2.01
CA ILE A 172 -6.76 -2.64 3.20
C ILE A 172 -6.42 -1.23 3.68
N ALA A 173 -6.54 -1.01 4.99
CA ALA A 173 -6.20 0.23 5.66
C ALA A 173 -5.21 -0.01 6.81
N LEU A 174 -4.38 0.99 7.09
CA LEU A 174 -3.76 1.12 8.41
C LEU A 174 -4.82 1.71 9.34
N SER A 175 -5.09 1.08 10.47
CA SER A 175 -6.09 1.55 11.45
C SER A 175 -5.55 1.49 12.88
N TRP A 176 -5.97 2.43 13.72
CA TRP A 176 -5.59 2.51 15.14
C TRP A 176 -6.69 3.26 15.91
N PRO A 177 -6.84 3.04 17.23
CA PRO A 177 -7.77 3.80 18.06
C PRO A 177 -7.43 5.30 18.02
N GLU A 178 -8.40 6.18 17.73
CA GLU A 178 -8.15 7.61 17.55
C GLU A 178 -7.51 8.24 18.80
N GLU A 179 -7.99 7.87 19.97
CA GLU A 179 -7.50 8.33 21.27
C GLU A 179 -6.07 7.85 21.60
N ALA A 180 -5.58 6.83 20.89
CA ALA A 180 -4.26 6.22 21.10
C ALA A 180 -3.26 6.59 20.00
N THR A 181 -3.37 7.79 19.43
CA THR A 181 -2.40 8.30 18.44
C THR A 181 -1.09 8.71 19.11
N THR A 182 -0.19 7.75 19.30
CA THR A 182 1.14 7.95 19.91
C THR A 182 2.20 8.39 18.90
N ASP A 183 3.36 8.85 19.37
CA ASP A 183 4.50 9.19 18.51
C ASP A 183 4.94 8.01 17.62
N LEU A 184 4.89 6.78 18.14
CA LEU A 184 5.21 5.56 17.36
C LEU A 184 4.17 5.26 16.28
N VAL A 185 2.89 5.52 16.55
CA VAL A 185 1.84 5.43 15.54
C VAL A 185 2.08 6.48 14.45
N GLU A 186 2.43 7.71 14.80
CA GLU A 186 2.77 8.78 13.85
C GLU A 186 4.00 8.45 12.99
N ASP A 187 5.03 7.84 13.59
CA ASP A 187 6.20 7.35 12.88
C ASP A 187 5.81 6.25 11.88
N PHE A 188 4.97 5.29 12.29
CA PHE A 188 4.49 4.22 11.41
C PHE A 188 3.61 4.77 10.28
N ILE A 189 2.71 5.72 10.58
CA ILE A 189 1.94 6.47 9.57
C ILE A 189 2.89 7.13 8.57
N GLY A 190 4.00 7.69 9.04
CA GLY A 190 5.00 8.30 8.18
C GLY A 190 5.69 7.31 7.25
N ILE A 191 6.00 6.12 7.74
CA ILE A 191 6.54 5.03 6.94
C ILE A 191 5.53 4.59 5.87
N VAL A 192 4.27 4.40 6.28
CA VAL A 192 3.20 3.94 5.38
C VAL A 192 2.92 4.95 4.27
N ARG A 193 2.96 6.25 4.58
CA ARG A 193 2.84 7.35 3.62
C ARG A 193 4.12 7.61 2.81
N GLY A 194 5.20 6.87 3.05
CA GLY A 194 6.47 7.03 2.33
C GLY A 194 7.25 8.31 2.68
N ARG A 195 6.97 8.97 3.82
CA ARG A 195 7.77 10.10 4.30
C ARG A 195 9.22 9.65 4.48
N THR A 196 10.20 10.38 3.95
CA THR A 196 11.62 10.07 4.14
C THR A 196 12.11 10.55 5.52
N VAL A 197 13.19 9.97 6.04
CA VAL A 197 13.78 10.29 7.35
C VAL A 197 14.17 11.78 7.48
N ASN A 198 14.39 12.47 6.37
CA ASN A 198 14.71 13.90 6.32
C ASN A 198 13.47 14.82 6.26
N SER A 199 12.25 14.31 6.42
CA SER A 199 11.03 15.12 6.44
C SER A 199 10.84 15.79 7.80
N THR A 200 11.58 16.87 8.03
CA THR A 200 11.51 17.77 9.20
C THR A 200 10.23 18.63 9.20
N ARG A 201 9.05 18.00 9.17
CA ARG A 201 7.78 18.69 9.47
C ARG A 201 7.01 18.12 10.65
N GLY A 202 7.53 17.10 11.34
CA GLY A 202 6.84 16.45 12.46
C GLY A 202 7.56 16.48 13.80
N ARG A 203 8.85 16.84 13.87
CA ARG A 203 9.48 17.08 15.19
C ARG A 203 8.93 18.38 15.73
N THR A 204 7.97 18.24 16.63
CA THR A 204 7.50 19.27 17.57
C THR A 204 8.63 20.22 17.88
N ALA A 205 8.41 21.49 17.55
CA ALA A 205 9.26 22.59 17.97
C ALA A 205 9.43 22.46 19.49
N ALA A 206 10.58 21.91 19.90
CA ALA A 206 11.04 21.98 21.27
C ALA A 206 11.03 23.46 21.62
N LYS A 207 10.23 23.81 22.63
CA LYS A 207 10.08 25.12 23.26
C LYS A 207 11.28 26.03 22.96
N ALA A 208 11.09 26.98 22.05
CA ALA A 208 11.93 28.16 22.02
C ALA A 208 11.54 28.99 23.27
N GLU A 209 12.38 28.93 24.30
CA GLU A 209 12.37 29.94 25.37
C GLU A 209 12.57 31.33 24.74
N PRO A 210 11.84 32.36 25.19
CA PRO A 210 11.98 33.70 24.64
C PRO A 210 13.31 34.31 25.11
N GLU A 211 14.25 34.41 24.18
CA GLU A 211 15.52 35.11 24.36
C GLU A 211 15.26 36.60 24.62
N GLN A 212 15.55 37.04 25.84
CA GLN A 212 15.43 38.44 26.27
C GLN A 212 16.38 39.34 25.47
N LYS A 213 15.80 40.24 24.67
CA LYS A 213 16.54 41.26 23.92
C LYS A 213 17.25 42.24 24.85
N ARG A 214 18.58 42.26 24.79
CA ARG A 214 19.43 43.33 25.30
C ARG A 214 19.59 44.40 24.20
N PRO A 215 19.48 45.71 24.49
CA PRO A 215 19.49 46.73 23.44
C PRO A 215 20.91 47.04 22.95
N GLU A 216 21.09 46.98 21.62
CA GLU A 216 22.31 47.40 20.93
C GLU A 216 22.44 48.93 20.89
N GLN A 217 23.61 49.42 21.31
CA GLN A 217 23.99 50.83 21.20
C GLN A 217 24.42 51.20 19.78
N ARG A 218 23.84 52.30 19.30
CA ARG A 218 24.20 53.05 18.09
C ARG A 218 25.71 53.28 17.94
N GLY A 219 26.27 52.83 16.82
CA GLY A 219 27.52 53.32 16.25
C GLY A 219 27.30 53.80 14.81
N ALA A 220 27.48 55.10 14.58
CA ALA A 220 27.30 55.76 13.29
C ALA A 220 28.59 55.79 12.46
N ARG A 221 28.51 55.50 11.15
CA ARG A 221 29.33 56.08 10.06
C ARG A 221 28.87 55.50 8.72
N GLN A 222 28.09 56.23 7.92
CA GLN A 222 28.41 57.31 6.97
C GLN A 222 28.64 56.79 5.53
N LYS A 223 27.79 57.32 4.64
CA LYS A 223 27.62 57.07 3.20
C LYS A 223 28.90 57.20 2.39
N GLN A 224 28.99 56.46 1.26
CA GLN A 224 29.22 57.03 -0.08
C GLN A 224 29.13 55.99 -1.21
N THR A 225 28.34 56.33 -2.23
CA THR A 225 28.46 55.95 -3.66
C THR A 225 28.30 57.29 -4.41
N PRO A 226 28.88 57.52 -5.61
CA PRO A 226 28.44 56.80 -6.82
C PRO A 226 29.41 56.70 -8.03
N ALA A 227 29.08 55.75 -8.93
CA ALA A 227 29.01 55.81 -10.41
C ALA A 227 30.22 56.13 -11.36
N LYS A 228 30.36 55.19 -12.32
CA LYS A 228 30.43 55.29 -13.81
C LYS A 228 31.62 55.89 -14.61
N SER A 229 32.04 55.03 -15.56
CA SER A 229 32.36 55.24 -17.00
C SER A 229 33.84 55.53 -17.35
N THR A 230 34.44 55.16 -18.49
CA THR A 230 34.04 54.97 -19.91
C THR A 230 35.17 54.24 -20.71
N GLY A 231 34.82 53.65 -21.87
CA GLY A 231 35.68 53.53 -23.09
C GLY A 231 36.65 52.33 -23.18
N GLY A 232 36.80 51.58 -24.28
CA GLY A 232 36.32 51.72 -25.66
C GLY A 232 36.61 50.43 -26.49
N LYS A 233 35.86 50.29 -27.60
CA LYS A 233 35.91 49.29 -28.69
C LYS A 233 37.07 49.60 -29.68
N PRO A 234 37.24 48.98 -30.90
CA PRO A 234 36.55 47.87 -31.62
C PRO A 234 37.58 46.85 -32.23
N THR A 235 37.32 45.81 -33.05
CA THR A 235 36.74 45.71 -34.42
C THR A 235 36.79 44.23 -34.91
N GLY A 236 35.99 43.91 -35.95
CA GLY A 236 36.12 42.73 -36.84
C GLY A 236 35.06 41.62 -36.61
N ARG A 237 33.91 41.51 -37.30
CA ARG A 237 33.66 41.24 -38.75
C ARG A 237 34.43 39.96 -39.17
N THR A 238 33.85 38.83 -39.58
CA THR A 238 32.84 38.56 -40.62
C THR A 238 32.34 37.10 -40.60
N ALA A 239 31.10 36.88 -41.09
CA ALA A 239 30.57 35.79 -41.95
C ALA A 239 30.94 34.32 -41.67
N ARG A 240 30.00 33.38 -41.40
CA ARG A 240 28.87 32.85 -42.21
C ARG A 240 29.30 32.07 -43.46
N GLY A 241 29.03 30.76 -43.47
CA GLY A 241 28.97 29.89 -44.65
C GLY A 241 29.50 28.47 -44.34
N ARG A 242 28.64 27.48 -44.06
CA ARG A 242 27.87 26.56 -44.96
C ARG A 242 28.62 25.29 -45.38
N THR A 243 27.88 24.19 -45.23
CA THR A 243 27.78 22.97 -46.06
C THR A 243 28.84 21.86 -46.01
N GLY A 244 28.30 20.63 -45.96
CA GLY A 244 28.93 19.39 -46.43
C GLY A 244 28.74 18.23 -45.44
N SER A 245 27.58 17.57 -45.35
CA SER A 245 27.16 16.37 -46.12
C SER A 245 28.18 15.23 -46.16
N GLY A 246 27.81 14.06 -45.62
CA GLY A 246 28.54 12.81 -45.80
C GLY A 246 27.83 11.62 -45.15
N ALA A 247 26.97 10.95 -45.92
CA ALA A 247 26.31 9.71 -45.56
C ALA A 247 27.22 8.50 -45.77
N ALA A 248 27.03 7.41 -45.02
CA ALA A 248 27.13 6.04 -45.55
C ALA A 248 26.60 4.99 -44.55
N LYS A 249 25.56 4.26 -44.97
CA LYS A 249 25.30 2.86 -44.58
C LYS A 249 26.21 1.94 -45.42
N PRO A 250 26.32 0.66 -45.04
CA PRO A 250 26.04 -0.36 -46.04
C PRO A 250 25.04 -1.42 -45.56
N ALA A 251 24.39 -2.04 -46.54
CA ALA A 251 23.50 -3.18 -46.42
C ALA A 251 24.10 -4.40 -47.15
N LYS A 252 23.83 -5.61 -46.65
CA LYS A 252 23.74 -6.90 -47.40
C LYS A 252 22.72 -7.75 -46.63
N ARG A 253 21.51 -8.04 -47.11
CA ARG A 253 21.00 -8.85 -48.25
C ARG A 253 21.36 -10.35 -48.16
N GLY A 254 20.33 -11.16 -47.87
CA GLY A 254 20.31 -12.62 -48.04
C GLY A 254 18.91 -13.22 -47.78
N LYS A 255 18.19 -13.55 -48.86
CA LYS A 255 16.97 -14.37 -49.00
C LYS A 255 17.04 -14.93 -50.45
N PRO A 256 16.30 -15.99 -50.91
CA PRO A 256 15.16 -16.72 -50.32
C PRO A 256 15.03 -18.24 -50.67
N ARG A 257 13.84 -18.82 -50.37
CA ARG A 257 13.14 -20.03 -50.93
C ARG A 257 13.53 -21.41 -50.34
N ARG A 258 12.63 -22.42 -50.20
CA ARG A 258 11.33 -22.72 -50.83
C ARG A 258 10.49 -23.71 -49.97
N LYS A 259 9.19 -23.76 -50.23
CA LYS A 259 8.18 -24.73 -49.76
C LYS A 259 8.52 -26.20 -50.11
N SER A 260 8.07 -27.10 -49.24
CA SER A 260 7.22 -28.26 -49.59
C SER A 260 6.08 -28.32 -48.59
#